data_AF-A0A2W5Z108-F1
#
_entry.id   AF-A0A2W5Z108-F1
#
_cell.length_a   1.000
_cell.length_b   1.000
_cell.length_c   1.000
_cell.angle_alpha   90.00
_cell.angle_beta   90.00
_cell.angle_gamma   90.00
#
_symmetry.space_group_name_H-M   'P 1'
#
loop_
_entity.id
_entity.type
_entity.pdbx_description
1 polymer ?
#
loop_
_entity_poly.entity_id
_entity_poly.type
_entity_poly.pdbx_seq_one_letter_code
_entity_poly.pdbx_strand_id
1 'polypeptide(L)' 'MTTATVPAPPSGPPAGIASAATMTVSDALRELGSSAHEGLPVDEVARRQARWGPNAVASHKARLLPVLWHQLRSPL' A
#
# COMPACT_ATOMS: atom_id res chain seq x y z
N MET A 1 -35.88 3.68 -12.10
CA MET A 1 -34.67 2.86 -12.31
C MET A 1 -33.58 3.78 -12.82
N THR A 2 -32.71 4.26 -11.92
CA THR A 2 -31.60 5.15 -12.25
C THR A 2 -30.35 4.29 -12.41
N THR A 3 -29.85 4.16 -13.64
CA THR A 3 -28.58 3.49 -13.94
C THR A 3 -27.43 4.41 -13.53
N ALA A 4 -26.64 4.00 -12.54
CA ALA A 4 -25.42 4.68 -12.17
C ALA A 4 -24.30 4.28 -13.15
N THR A 5 -23.88 5.21 -14.00
CA THR A 5 -22.72 5.05 -14.87
C THR A 5 -21.46 5.16 -14.02
N VAL A 6 -20.69 4.07 -13.93
CA VAL A 6 -19.38 4.06 -13.25
C VAL A 6 -18.37 4.80 -14.13
N PRO A 7 -17.65 5.82 -13.62
CA PRO A 7 -16.60 6.50 -14.36
C PRO A 7 -15.48 5.52 -14.71
N ALA A 8 -14.90 5.66 -15.91
CA ALA A 8 -13.78 4.82 -16.34
C ALA A 8 -12.61 4.92 -15.33
N PRO A 9 -11.93 3.80 -15.02
CA PRO A 9 -10.80 3.82 -14.09
C PRO A 9 -9.66 4.67 -14.66
N PRO A 10 -8.90 5.39 -13.80
CA PRO A 10 -7.77 6.17 -14.25
C PRO A 10 -6.72 5.27 -14.90
N SER A 11 -6.41 5.52 -16.17
CA SER A 11 -5.44 4.80 -16.98
C SER A 11 -4.08 5.50 -16.95
N GLY A 12 -3.34 5.34 -15.86
CA GLY A 12 -1.99 5.87 -15.69
C GLY A 12 -1.30 5.26 -14.47
N PRO A 13 0.05 5.28 -14.39
CA PRO A 13 0.73 4.98 -13.14
C PRO A 13 0.23 5.95 -12.05
N PRO A 14 0.00 5.49 -10.82
CA PRO A 14 -0.46 6.36 -9.76
C PRO A 14 0.52 7.53 -9.58
N ALA A 15 -0.03 8.71 -9.33
CA ALA A 15 0.75 9.90 -9.02
C ALA A 15 1.75 9.56 -7.91
N GLY A 16 3.00 9.99 -8.10
CA GLY A 16 4.03 9.81 -7.09
C GLY A 16 3.60 10.44 -5.75
N ILE A 17 4.15 9.94 -4.64
CA ILE A 17 3.75 10.32 -3.27
C ILE A 17 3.67 11.84 -3.08
N ALA A 18 4.63 12.59 -3.62
CA ALA A 18 4.66 14.05 -3.54
C ALA A 18 3.47 14.72 -4.25
N SER A 19 3.02 14.19 -5.38
CA SER A 19 1.86 14.71 -6.11
C SER A 19 0.55 14.34 -5.41
N ALA A 20 0.45 13.13 -4.84
CA ALA A 20 -0.71 12.74 -4.04
C ALA A 20 -0.85 13.61 -2.78
N ALA A 21 0.27 14.02 -2.17
CA ALA A 21 0.28 14.86 -0.97
C ALA A 21 -0.31 16.27 -1.19
N THR A 22 -0.37 16.74 -2.45
CA THR A 22 -0.97 18.05 -2.79
C THR A 22 -2.41 17.95 -3.25
N MET A 23 -2.99 16.74 -3.33
CA MET A 23 -4.35 16.53 -3.80
C MET A 23 -5.39 16.80 -2.71
N THR A 24 -6.59 17.17 -3.15
CA THR A 24 -7.76 17.10 -2.27
C THR A 24 -8.08 15.64 -1.94
N VAL A 25 -8.74 15.41 -0.81
CA VAL A 25 -9.16 14.06 -0.39
C VAL A 25 -10.00 13.38 -1.48
N SER A 26 -10.93 14.12 -2.09
CA SER A 26 -11.81 13.60 -3.14
C SER A 26 -11.04 13.19 -4.40
N ASP A 27 -10.02 13.95 -4.80
CA ASP A 27 -9.18 13.61 -5.95
C ASP A 27 -8.31 12.40 -5.68
N ALA A 28 -7.69 12.32 -4.50
CA ALA A 28 -6.88 11.17 -4.10
C ALA A 28 -7.71 9.88 -4.04
N LEU A 29 -8.94 9.95 -3.52
CA LEU A 29 -9.86 8.80 -3.47
C LEU A 29 -10.29 8.36 -4.87
N ARG A 30 -10.63 9.32 -5.75
CA ARG A 30 -11.00 9.06 -7.14
C ARG A 30 -9.85 8.40 -7.90
N GLU A 31 -8.63 8.89 -7.73
CA GLU A 31 -7.45 8.30 -8.35
C GLU A 31 -7.17 6.88 -7.84
N LEU A 32 -7.37 6.65 -6.54
CA LEU A 32 -7.29 5.32 -5.93
C LEU A 32 -8.47 4.40 -6.28
N GLY A 33 -9.47 4.86 -7.03
CA GLY A 33 -10.67 4.09 -7.35
C GLY A 33 -11.49 3.72 -6.12
N SER A 34 -11.48 4.58 -5.10
CA SER A 34 -12.18 4.40 -3.82
C SER A 34 -13.18 5.54 -3.60
N SER A 35 -14.19 5.30 -2.76
CA SER A 35 -15.10 6.36 -2.32
C SER A 35 -14.99 6.60 -0.82
N ALA A 36 -15.34 7.81 -0.37
CA ALA A 36 -15.28 8.17 1.04
C ALA A 36 -16.31 7.43 1.91
N HIS A 37 -17.43 7.02 1.31
CA HIS A 37 -18.56 6.41 2.04
C HIS A 37 -18.54 4.88 1.95
N GLU A 38 -18.17 4.33 0.79
CA GLU A 38 -18.25 2.88 0.52
C GLU A 38 -16.87 2.21 0.56
N GLY A 39 -15.79 2.98 0.36
CA GLY A 39 -14.43 2.47 0.31
C GLY A 39 -14.10 1.73 -0.99
N LEU A 40 -13.22 0.74 -0.89
CA LEU A 40 -12.80 -0.13 -2.00
C LEU A 40 -13.71 -1.36 -2.10
N PRO A 41 -14.12 -1.76 -3.32
CA PRO A 41 -14.79 -3.03 -3.56
C PRO A 41 -13.95 -4.22 -3.11
N VAL A 42 -14.60 -5.27 -2.59
CA VAL A 42 -13.92 -6.44 -2.01
C VAL A 42 -13.03 -7.19 -3.01
N ASP A 43 -13.44 -7.24 -4.28
CA ASP A 43 -12.67 -7.82 -5.38
C ASP A 43 -11.42 -6.99 -5.68
N GLU A 44 -11.50 -5.66 -5.57
CA GLU A 44 -10.34 -4.78 -5.66
C GLU A 44 -9.38 -5.04 -4.50
N VAL A 45 -9.90 -5.14 -3.27
CA VAL A 45 -9.09 -5.42 -2.09
C VAL A 45 -8.31 -6.73 -2.27
N ALA A 46 -8.99 -7.80 -2.69
CA ALA A 46 -8.35 -9.09 -2.95
C ALA A 46 -7.27 -9.00 -4.05
N ARG A 47 -7.57 -8.32 -5.15
CA ARG A 47 -6.63 -8.10 -6.26
C ARG A 47 -5.39 -7.31 -5.82
N ARG A 48 -5.58 -6.23 -5.06
CA ARG A 48 -4.50 -5.39 -4.53
C ARG A 48 -3.66 -6.14 -3.50
N GLN A 49 -4.30 -6.88 -2.60
CA GLN A 49 -3.62 -7.67 -1.58
C GLN A 49 -2.78 -8.79 -2.20
N ALA A 50 -3.28 -9.46 -3.25
CA ALA A 50 -2.52 -10.46 -3.98
C ALA A 50 -1.31 -9.86 -4.72
N ARG A 51 -1.41 -8.60 -5.18
CA ARG A 51 -0.35 -7.91 -5.92
C ARG A 51 0.77 -7.39 -5.03
N TRP A 52 0.44 -6.73 -3.92
CA TRP A 52 1.41 -6.02 -3.08
C TRP A 52 1.68 -6.70 -1.73
N GLY A 53 0.83 -7.64 -1.33
CA GLY A 53 0.90 -8.25 -0.01
C GLY A 53 0.31 -7.36 1.09
N PRO A 54 0.46 -7.77 2.36
CA PRO A 54 0.00 -7.00 3.50
C PRO A 54 0.80 -5.71 3.67
N ASN A 55 0.15 -4.63 4.13
CA ASN A 55 0.81 -3.40 4.55
C ASN A 55 1.50 -3.60 5.90
N ALA A 56 2.59 -4.37 5.92
CA ALA A 56 3.35 -4.69 7.11
C ALA A 56 4.82 -4.29 6.92
N VAL A 57 5.33 -3.48 7.85
CA VAL A 57 6.77 -3.19 7.91
C VAL A 57 7.46 -4.39 8.58
N ALA A 58 8.25 -5.12 7.81
CA ALA A 58 9.03 -6.24 8.34
C ALA A 58 10.09 -5.73 9.32
N SER A 59 9.98 -6.14 10.58
CA SER A 59 11.02 -5.86 11.58
C SER A 59 12.10 -6.95 11.52
N HIS A 60 13.35 -6.55 11.30
CA HIS A 60 14.48 -7.45 11.42
C HIS A 60 14.75 -7.74 12.91
N LYS A 61 14.38 -8.93 13.38
CA LYS A 61 14.75 -9.38 14.73
C LYS A 61 16.15 -9.99 14.70
N ALA A 62 17.14 -9.25 15.19
CA ALA A 62 18.44 -9.83 15.48
C ALA A 62 18.27 -10.91 16.56
N ARG A 63 18.67 -12.14 16.25
CA ARG A 63 18.64 -13.24 17.21
C ARG A 63 19.90 -13.18 18.05
N LEU A 64 19.77 -13.38 19.36
CA LEU A 64 20.86 -13.25 20.34
C LEU A 64 22.09 -14.11 19.97
N LEU A 65 21.86 -15.36 19.57
CA LEU A 65 22.93 -16.32 19.26
C LEU A 65 23.82 -15.90 18.08
N PRO A 66 23.28 -15.52 16.90
CA PRO A 66 24.09 -14.93 15.82
C PRO A 66 24.89 -13.70 16.24
N VAL A 67 24.32 -12.82 17.07
CA VAL A 67 25.02 -11.62 17.54
C VAL A 67 26.22 -12.01 18.40
N LEU A 68 26.04 -12.90 19.37
CA LEU A 68 27.13 -13.38 20.22
C LEU A 68 28.21 -14.13 19.44
N TRP A 69 27.84 -14.92 18.43
CA TRP A 69 28.80 -15.60 17.57
C TRP A 69 29.69 -14.61 16.80
N HIS A 70 29.11 -13.50 16.31
CA HIS A 70 29.89 -12.44 15.67
C HIS A 70 30.82 -11.73 16.66
N GLN A 71 30.40 -11.54 17.92
CA GLN A 71 31.25 -10.96 18.96
C GLN A 71 32.46 -11.85 19.27
N LEU A 72 32.26 -13.17 19.40
CA LEU A 72 33.35 -14.12 19.68
C LEU A 72 34.36 -14.24 18.51
N ARG A 73 33.91 -13.98 17.28
CA ARG A 73 34.75 -14.00 16.07
C ARG A 73 35.29 -12.62 15.68
N SER A 74 35.06 -11.59 16.48
CA SER A 74 35.59 -10.26 16.20
C SER A 74 37.10 -10.23 16.52
N PRO A 75 37.97 -9.94 15.54
CA PRO A 75 39.41 -9.92 15.76
C PRO A 75 39.78 -8.62 16.48
N LEU A 76 40.01 -8.72 17.78
CA LEU A 76 40.95 -7.83 18.48
C LEU A 76 42.35 -8.45 18.40
#